data_AF-A0A935WBP3-F1
#
_entry.id   AF-A0A935WBP3-F1
#
_cell.length_a   1.000
_cell.length_b   1.000
_cell.length_c   1.000
_cell.angle_alpha   90.00
_cell.angle_beta   90.00
_cell.angle_gamma   90.00
#
_symmetry.space_group_name_H-M   'P 1'
#
loop_
_entity.id
_entity.type
_entity.pdbx_description
1 polymer ?
#
loop_
_entity_poly.entity_id
_entity_poly.type
_entity_poly.pdbx_seq_one_letter_code
_entity_poly.pdbx_strand_id
1 'polypeptide(L)' 'MQSTQISWGTPHPKYVNLIGDATYDYYHNKEKNFGLPRVNNYVPSFGAPVSDNWFVVWDTTGANIPQMNIGRLPVKRCK' A
#
# COMPACT_ATOMS: atom_id res chain seq x y z
N MET A 1 -0.52 9.91 13.61
CA MET A 1 -0.06 9.72 12.22
C MET A 1 -0.45 10.96 11.43
N GLN A 2 0.51 11.67 10.85
CA GLN A 2 0.23 12.86 10.06
C GLN A 2 0.05 12.42 8.60
N SER A 3 -1.16 12.60 8.04
CA SER A 3 -1.41 12.32 6.63
C SER A 3 -0.75 13.41 5.77
N THR A 4 -0.10 13.02 4.67
CA THR A 4 0.47 13.97 3.70
C THR A 4 -0.60 14.80 3.00
N GLN A 5 -1.88 14.42 3.13
CA GLN A 5 -3.01 15.18 2.61
C GLN A 5 -3.02 16.65 3.07
N ILE A 6 -2.51 16.93 4.29
CA ILE A 6 -2.55 18.28 4.89
C ILE A 6 -1.67 19.28 4.11
N SER A 7 -0.67 18.80 3.34
CA SER A 7 0.23 19.65 2.56
C SER A 7 -0.14 19.77 1.08
N TRP A 8 -1.29 19.23 0.65
CA TRP A 8 -1.68 19.27 -0.75
C TRP A 8 -2.26 20.62 -1.15
N GLY A 9 -1.84 21.11 -2.33
CA GLY A 9 -2.41 22.31 -2.94
C GLY A 9 -3.83 22.08 -3.46
N THR A 10 -4.58 23.16 -3.65
CA THR A 10 -5.90 23.09 -4.31
C THR A 10 -5.71 23.14 -5.83
N PRO A 11 -6.37 22.26 -6.61
CA PRO A 11 -7.29 21.21 -6.18
C PRO A 11 -6.58 19.94 -5.66
N HIS A 12 -7.23 19.29 -4.70
CA HIS A 12 -6.71 18.04 -4.14
C HIS A 12 -6.67 16.91 -5.21
N PRO A 13 -5.66 16.04 -5.16
CA PRO A 13 -5.61 14.82 -5.95
C PRO A 13 -6.87 13.95 -5.74
N LYS A 14 -7.38 13.34 -6.82
CA LYS A 14 -8.54 12.42 -6.79
C LYS A 14 -8.17 10.94 -6.86
N TYR A 15 -6.98 10.62 -7.36
CA TYR A 15 -6.55 9.26 -7.66
C TYR A 15 -5.18 8.96 -7.06
N VAL A 16 -5.01 7.75 -6.51
CA VAL A 16 -3.72 7.16 -6.14
C VAL A 16 -3.56 5.86 -6.91
N ASN A 17 -2.40 5.66 -7.52
CA ASN A 17 -2.04 4.39 -8.14
C ASN A 17 -0.75 3.87 -7.53
N LEU A 18 -0.82 2.70 -6.91
CA LEU A 18 0.32 2.00 -6.32
C LEU A 18 0.96 1.11 -7.39
N ILE A 19 2.24 1.29 -7.66
CA ILE A 19 2.98 0.46 -8.62
C ILE A 19 3.94 -0.42 -7.83
N GLY A 20 3.55 -1.66 -7.59
CA GLY A 20 4.32 -2.60 -6.78
C GLY A 20 3.49 -3.72 -6.16
N ASP A 21 4.14 -4.86 -5.97
CA ASP A 21 3.56 -6.00 -5.25
C ASP A 21 3.92 -5.96 -3.75
N ALA A 22 3.11 -6.64 -2.94
CA ALA A 22 3.29 -6.75 -1.51
C ALA A 22 3.15 -8.21 -1.03
N THR A 23 3.96 -8.57 -0.04
CA THR A 23 3.90 -9.82 0.71
C THR A 23 4.03 -9.54 2.20
N TYR A 24 3.33 -10.35 3.00
CA TYR A 24 3.50 -10.39 4.46
C TYR A 24 4.92 -10.81 4.88
N ASP A 25 5.72 -11.40 3.98
CA ASP A 25 7.09 -11.83 4.28
C ASP A 25 8.13 -10.73 4.02
N TYR A 26 8.02 -9.62 4.73
CA TYR A 26 8.91 -8.47 4.57
C TYR A 26 10.34 -8.70 5.11
N TYR A 27 10.53 -9.70 5.98
CA TYR A 27 11.86 -10.11 6.48
C TYR A 27 12.54 -11.20 5.64
N HIS A 28 11.88 -11.63 4.56
CA HIS A 28 12.35 -12.72 3.68
C HIS A 28 12.61 -14.02 4.46
N ASN A 29 11.76 -14.33 5.44
CA ASN A 29 11.84 -15.55 6.22
C ASN A 29 11.58 -16.79 5.36
N LYS A 30 10.78 -16.68 4.29
CA LYS A 30 10.55 -17.78 3.35
C LYS A 30 11.78 -18.12 2.52
N GLU A 31 12.55 -17.11 2.14
CA GLU A 31 13.84 -17.30 1.48
C GLU A 31 14.84 -17.96 2.45
N LYS A 32 14.99 -17.39 3.66
CA LYS A 32 15.97 -17.86 4.66
C LYS A 32 15.70 -19.28 5.16
N ASN A 33 14.45 -19.61 5.45
CA ASN A 33 14.10 -20.84 6.18
C ASN A 33 13.56 -21.95 5.27
N PHE A 34 13.05 -21.63 4.09
CA PHE A 34 12.37 -22.59 3.21
C PHE A 34 12.99 -22.68 1.80
N GLY A 35 14.05 -21.92 1.50
CA GLY A 35 14.73 -21.96 0.20
C GLY A 35 13.87 -21.46 -0.97
N LEU A 36 12.80 -20.70 -0.68
CA LEU A 36 11.91 -20.16 -1.70
C LEU A 36 12.54 -18.93 -2.37
N PRO A 37 12.21 -18.64 -3.64
CA PRO A 37 12.69 -17.45 -4.32
C PRO A 37 12.32 -16.15 -3.58
N ARG A 38 13.26 -15.21 -3.51
CA ARG A 38 13.04 -13.91 -2.88
C ARG A 38 11.91 -13.15 -3.58
N VAL A 39 10.93 -12.71 -2.79
CA VAL A 39 9.88 -11.79 -3.25
C VAL A 39 10.17 -10.42 -2.65
N ASN A 40 10.40 -9.43 -3.52
CA ASN A 40 10.66 -8.06 -3.11
C ASN A 40 9.35 -7.31 -2.92
N ASN A 41 9.25 -6.58 -1.81
CA ASN A 41 8.16 -5.65 -1.55
C ASN A 41 8.53 -4.29 -2.15
N TYR A 42 7.84 -3.89 -3.22
CA TYR A 42 8.04 -2.58 -3.84
C TYR A 42 7.16 -1.52 -3.19
N VAL A 43 5.93 -1.88 -2.84
CA VAL A 43 5.00 -1.02 -2.10
C VAL A 43 4.43 -1.85 -0.96
N PRO A 44 4.62 -1.45 0.31
CA PRO A 44 4.07 -2.19 1.43
C PRO A 44 2.55 -2.24 1.36
N SER A 45 1.96 -3.33 1.84
CA SER A 45 0.52 -3.44 2.05
C SER A 45 0.20 -3.23 3.53
N PHE A 46 -0.93 -2.60 3.83
CA PHE A 46 -1.35 -2.33 5.20
C PHE A 46 -2.66 -3.05 5.55
N GLY A 47 -2.84 -3.40 6.84
CA GLY A 47 -4.05 -4.05 7.35
C GLY A 47 -3.99 -5.57 7.52
N ALA A 48 -4.95 -6.09 8.29
CA ALA A 48 -5.21 -7.52 8.48
C ALA A 48 -6.74 -7.77 8.44
N PRO A 49 -7.32 -8.24 7.32
CA PRO A 49 -6.67 -8.59 6.04
C PRO A 49 -6.07 -7.36 5.32
N VAL A 50 -5.09 -7.61 4.45
CA VAL A 50 -4.42 -6.56 3.67
C VAL A 50 -5.43 -5.81 2.79
N SER A 51 -5.37 -4.48 2.83
CA SER A 51 -6.22 -3.62 2.00
C SER A 51 -5.53 -2.29 1.68
N ASP A 52 -5.61 -1.89 0.41
CA ASP A 52 -5.05 -0.63 -0.06
C ASP A 52 -5.90 0.59 0.36
N ASN A 53 -7.17 0.38 0.73
CA ASN A 53 -8.05 1.48 1.11
C ASN A 53 -7.52 2.28 2.31
N TRP A 54 -6.77 1.64 3.21
CA TRP A 54 -6.18 2.29 4.38
C TRP A 54 -5.23 3.44 4.03
N PHE A 55 -4.64 3.47 2.82
CA PHE A 55 -3.77 4.58 2.40
C PHE A 55 -4.53 5.87 2.10
N VAL A 56 -5.83 5.75 1.80
CA VAL A 56 -6.69 6.85 1.35
C VAL A 56 -7.85 7.11 2.32
N VAL A 57 -7.80 6.51 3.50
CA VAL A 57 -8.73 6.77 4.61
C VAL A 57 -8.02 7.66 5.62
N TRP A 58 -8.51 8.89 5.76
CA TRP A 58 -8.05 9.84 6.77
C TRP A 58 -9.16 10.24 7.75
N ASP A 59 -10.34 9.64 7.59
CA ASP A 59 -11.47 9.87 8.48
C ASP A 59 -11.17 9.37 9.90
N THR A 60 -11.48 10.18 10.89
CA THR A 60 -11.30 9.89 12.31
C THR A 60 -12.59 9.39 12.97
N THR A 61 -13.72 9.38 12.27
CA THR A 61 -15.02 8.92 12.81
C THR A 61 -15.12 7.40 12.99
N GLY A 62 -14.14 6.65 12.49
CA GLY A 62 -14.13 5.18 12.53
C GLY A 62 -14.83 4.52 11.33
N ALA A 63 -15.42 5.30 10.42
CA ALA A 63 -15.91 4.79 9.15
C ALA A 63 -14.74 4.63 8.16
N ASN A 64 -14.54 3.42 7.62
CA ASN A 64 -13.49 3.12 6.64
C ASN A 64 -13.89 3.57 5.23
N ILE A 65 -14.20 4.85 5.06
CA ILE A 65 -14.62 5.43 3.79
C ILE A 65 -13.38 6.03 3.11
N PRO A 66 -12.99 5.57 1.90
CA PRO A 66 -11.87 6.14 1.18
C PRO A 66 -12.21 7.53 0.62
N GLN A 67 -11.34 8.52 0.85
CA GLN A 67 -11.50 9.89 0.32
C GLN A 67 -10.88 10.06 -1.08
N MET A 68 -10.12 9.08 -1.57
CA MET A 68 -9.58 9.04 -2.92
C MET A 68 -9.83 7.70 -3.59
N ASN A 69 -9.86 7.71 -4.91
CA ASN A 69 -9.88 6.50 -5.71
C ASN A 69 -8.50 5.86 -5.71
N ILE A 70 -8.37 4.66 -5.16
CA ILE A 70 -7.10 3.93 -5.11
C ILE A 70 -7.11 2.72 -6.05
N GLY A 71 -6.00 2.52 -6.74
CA GLY A 71 -5.72 1.32 -7.52
C GLY A 71 -4.30 0.83 -7.27
N ARG A 72 -4.05 -0.44 -7.63
CA ARG A 72 -2.72 -1.04 -7.59
C ARG A 72 -2.44 -1.76 -8.91
N LEU A 73 -1.29 -1.46 -9.50
CA LEU A 73 -0.67 -2.23 -10.57
C LEU A 73 0.43 -3.11 -9.94
N PRO A 74 0.18 -4.42 -9.76
CA PRO A 74 1.15 -5.32 -9.14
C PRO A 74 2.33 -5.56 -10.09
N VAL A 75 3.54 -5.26 -9.62
CA VAL A 75 4.79 -5.47 -10.37
C VAL A 75 5.69 -6.42 -9.60
N LYS A 76 6.11 -7.49 -10.27
CA LYS A 76 7.04 -8.49 -9.71
C LYS A 76 8.48 -8.30 -10.18
N ARG A 77 8.67 -7.77 -11.40
CA ARG A 77 9.97 -7.53 -12.04
C ARG A 77 9.83 -6.35 -13.02
N CYS A 78 10.69 -5.35 -12.89
CA CYS A 78 10.96 -4.42 -13.99
C CYS A 78 12.00 -5.09 -14.91
N LYS A 79 11.72 -5.12 -16.21
CA LYS A 79 12.64 -5.68 -17.21
C LYS A 79 13.78 -4.72 -17.50
#